data_AF-X0WXI6-F1
#
_entry.id   AF-X0WXI6-F1
#
_cell.length_a   1.000
_cell.length_b   1.000
_cell.length_c   1.000
_cell.angle_alpha   90.00
_cell.angle_beta   90.00
_cell.angle_gamma   90.00
#
_symmetry.space_group_name_H-M   'P 1'
#
loop_
_entity.id
_entity.type
_entity.pdbx_description
1 polymer ?
#
loop_
_entity_poly.entity_id
_entity_poly.type
_entity_poly.pdbx_seq_one_letter_code
_entity_poly.pdbx_strand_id
1 'polypeptide(L)'
;MGGNIELTGPQVCLVGMNYSTTPVSVREGLSIPRYQMQEALSSLRNYVPHGVILATCNRTEIYAVDEDNQSAEQAMRKFLKDWSGISEEELAPYVHSSFNYLAMRHLSETAAGLSSMIVGEWEIL
;
A
#
# COMPACT_ATOMS: atom_id res chain seq x y z
N MET A 1 22.01 11.16 27.00
CA MET A 1 20.91 12.08 26.66
C MET A 1 20.59 11.89 25.20
N GLY A 2 19.83 10.83 24.87
CA GLY A 2 19.38 10.61 23.51
C GLY A 2 18.25 11.58 23.24
N GLY A 3 18.53 12.65 22.50
CA GLY A 3 17.50 13.58 22.07
C GLY A 3 16.51 12.81 21.20
N ASN A 4 15.25 12.73 21.66
CA ASN A 4 14.15 12.37 20.78
C ASN A 4 14.11 13.43 19.69
N ILE A 5 14.54 13.07 18.49
CA ILE A 5 14.25 13.85 17.29
C ILE A 5 12.75 13.63 17.06
N GLU A 6 11.92 14.57 17.49
CA GLU A 6 10.56 14.68 16.95
C GLU A 6 10.71 14.99 15.47
N LEU A 7 10.53 13.97 14.63
CA LEU A 7 10.49 14.09 13.18
C LEU A 7 9.23 14.90 12.84
N THR A 8 9.36 16.23 12.84
CA THR A 8 8.34 17.23 12.45
C THR A 8 8.26 17.39 10.93
N GLY A 9 8.49 16.29 10.22
CA GLY A 9 8.53 16.24 8.76
C GLY A 9 7.51 15.25 8.21
N PRO A 10 7.23 15.35 6.90
CA PRO A 10 6.32 14.43 6.22
C PRO A 10 6.71 12.98 6.48
N GLN A 11 5.71 12.18 6.85
CA GLN A 11 5.81 10.79 7.23
C GLN A 11 5.43 9.90 6.04
N VAL A 12 6.02 8.71 5.96
CA VAL A 12 5.70 7.75 4.90
C VAL A 12 4.76 6.69 5.45
N CYS A 13 3.61 6.50 4.83
CA CYS A 13 2.67 5.44 5.13
C CYS A 13 2.59 4.46 3.97
N LEU A 14 2.54 3.17 4.30
CA LEU A 14 2.23 2.07 3.39
C LEU A 14 0.91 1.45 3.84
N VAL A 15 -0.01 1.23 2.90
CA VAL A 15 -1.19 0.38 3.07
C VAL A 15 -1.21 -0.62 1.91
N GLY A 16 -1.25 -1.91 2.22
CA GLY A 16 -1.18 -2.95 1.19
C GLY A 16 -1.74 -4.29 1.64
N MET A 17 -1.89 -5.21 0.70
CA MET A 17 -2.43 -6.55 0.95
C MET A 17 -1.33 -7.58 1.22
N ASN A 18 -1.56 -8.48 2.17
CA ASN A 18 -0.74 -9.70 2.31
C ASN A 18 -1.27 -10.81 1.38
N TYR A 19 -0.60 -11.01 0.24
CA TYR A 19 -1.05 -11.99 -0.75
C TYR A 19 -1.14 -13.43 -0.22
N SER A 20 -0.23 -13.84 0.67
CA SER A 20 -0.09 -15.24 1.12
C SER A 20 -1.32 -15.79 1.86
N THR A 21 -2.12 -14.91 2.47
CA THR A 21 -3.28 -15.28 3.28
C THR A 21 -4.61 -14.79 2.70
N THR A 22 -4.60 -14.13 1.53
CA THR A 22 -5.80 -13.47 1.00
C THR A 22 -6.56 -14.36 -0.01
N PRO A 23 -7.87 -14.59 0.18
CA PRO A 23 -8.73 -15.32 -0.77
C PRO A 23 -8.66 -14.73 -2.18
N VAL A 24 -8.86 -15.58 -3.20
CA VAL A 24 -8.81 -15.17 -4.61
C VAL A 24 -9.81 -14.02 -4.90
N SER A 25 -11.04 -14.11 -4.38
CA SER A 25 -12.07 -13.09 -4.58
C SER A 25 -11.64 -11.69 -4.11
N VAL A 26 -10.98 -11.63 -2.94
CA VAL A 26 -10.47 -10.38 -2.38
C VAL A 26 -9.28 -9.87 -3.20
N ARG A 27 -8.40 -10.77 -3.64
CA ARG A 27 -7.26 -10.43 -4.51
C ARG A 27 -7.70 -9.86 -5.85
N GLU A 28 -8.73 -10.43 -6.46
CA GLU A 28 -9.28 -9.96 -7.73
C GLU A 28 -9.89 -8.56 -7.58
N GLY A 29 -10.65 -8.31 -6.50
CA GLY A 29 -11.23 -6.99 -6.23
C GLY A 29 -10.19 -5.90 -5.98
N LEU A 30 -9.05 -6.25 -5.38
CA LEU A 30 -7.94 -5.30 -5.12
C LEU A 30 -6.95 -5.20 -6.29
N SER A 31 -7.09 -6.01 -7.33
CA SER A 31 -6.18 -5.96 -8.47
C SER A 31 -6.38 -4.68 -9.26
N ILE A 32 -5.28 -4.02 -9.63
CA ILE A 32 -5.29 -2.82 -10.47
C ILE A 32 -4.57 -3.17 -11.77
N PRO A 33 -5.31 -3.56 -12.83
CA PRO A 33 -4.69 -3.88 -14.10
C PRO A 33 -4.12 -2.63 -14.76
N ARG A 34 -3.08 -2.82 -15.59
CA ARG A 34 -2.34 -1.71 -16.22
C ARG A 34 -3.23 -0.70 -16.95
N TYR A 35 -4.31 -1.16 -17.58
CA TYR A 35 -5.23 -0.29 -18.33
C TYR A 35 -6.11 0.60 -17.42
N GLN A 36 -6.27 0.24 -16.14
CA GLN A 36 -7.01 1.03 -15.13
C GLN A 36 -6.09 1.89 -14.26
N MET A 37 -4.76 1.75 -14.38
CA MET A 37 -3.80 2.45 -13.50
C MET A 37 -3.98 3.98 -13.49
N GLN A 38 -4.29 4.60 -14.65
CA GLN A 38 -4.54 6.04 -14.70
C GLN A 38 -5.80 6.45 -13.93
N GLU A 39 -6.86 5.66 -14.02
CA GLU A 39 -8.10 5.87 -13.28
C GLU A 39 -7.88 5.68 -11.78
N ALA A 40 -7.20 4.59 -11.40
CA ALA A 40 -6.84 4.30 -10.01
C ALA A 40 -6.03 5.45 -9.38
N LEU A 41 -4.99 5.93 -10.08
CA LEU A 41 -4.18 7.06 -9.62
C LEU A 41 -4.99 8.36 -9.54
N SER A 42 -5.91 8.59 -10.48
CA SER A 42 -6.77 9.79 -10.47
C SER A 42 -7.77 9.75 -9.32
N SER A 43 -8.33 8.56 -9.03
CA SER A 43 -9.19 8.33 -7.88
C SER A 43 -8.42 8.50 -6.57
N LEU A 44 -7.23 7.90 -6.45
CA LEU A 44 -6.39 7.96 -5.26
C LEU A 44 -6.06 9.40 -4.84
N ARG A 45 -5.88 10.32 -5.80
CA ARG A 45 -5.62 11.74 -5.51
C ARG A 45 -6.73 12.42 -4.69
N ASN A 46 -7.96 11.90 -4.72
CA ASN A 46 -9.06 12.41 -3.91
C ASN A 46 -8.97 11.96 -2.44
N TYR A 47 -8.13 10.97 -2.14
CA TYR A 47 -7.92 10.42 -0.80
C TYR A 47 -6.60 10.90 -0.21
N VAL A 48 -5.51 10.83 -1.00
CA VAL A 48 -4.18 11.29 -0.60
C VAL A 48 -3.54 12.12 -1.72
N PRO A 49 -3.02 13.33 -1.43
CA PRO A 49 -2.48 14.21 -2.47
C PRO A 49 -1.15 13.72 -3.05
N HIS A 50 -0.38 12.96 -2.27
CA HIS A 50 0.97 12.50 -2.62
C HIS A 50 1.08 10.98 -2.45
N GLY A 51 0.41 10.24 -3.34
CA GLY A 51 0.35 8.78 -3.33
C GLY A 51 1.00 8.11 -4.54
N VAL A 52 1.52 6.91 -4.34
CA VAL A 52 2.04 5.99 -5.36
C VAL A 52 1.33 4.66 -5.22
N ILE A 53 0.91 4.07 -6.34
CA ILE A 53 0.35 2.72 -6.40
C ILE A 53 1.40 1.79 -6.97
N LEU A 54 1.70 0.71 -6.25
CA LEU A 54 2.47 -0.42 -6.72
C LEU A 54 1.54 -1.62 -6.87
N ALA A 55 1.21 -1.97 -8.12
CA ALA A 55 0.32 -3.07 -8.45
C ALA A 55 1.03 -4.08 -9.36
N THR A 56 1.04 -5.34 -8.96
CA THR A 56 1.47 -6.49 -9.76
C THR A 56 0.37 -7.57 -9.70
N CYS A 57 0.61 -8.73 -10.32
CA CYS A 57 -0.29 -9.89 -10.18
C CYS A 57 -0.44 -10.33 -8.70
N ASN A 58 0.58 -10.04 -7.89
CA ASN A 58 0.73 -10.58 -6.55
C ASN A 58 0.72 -9.52 -5.44
N ARG A 59 0.66 -8.22 -5.77
CA ARG A 59 0.54 -7.17 -4.75
C ARG A 59 -0.29 -6.02 -5.25
N THR A 60 -1.00 -5.40 -4.32
CA THR A 60 -1.49 -4.04 -4.44
C THR A 60 -1.08 -3.32 -3.16
N GLU A 61 -0.21 -2.34 -3.32
CA GLU A 61 0.35 -1.53 -2.24
C GLU A 61 0.21 -0.06 -2.61
N ILE A 62 -0.13 0.76 -1.62
CA ILE A 62 -0.23 2.20 -1.75
C ILE A 62 0.75 2.81 -0.76
N TYR A 63 1.60 3.69 -1.27
CA TYR A 63 2.52 4.48 -0.47
C TYR A 63 2.08 5.93 -0.53
N ALA A 64 2.02 6.60 0.61
CA ALA A 64 1.70 8.01 0.68
C ALA A 64 2.68 8.74 1.60
N VAL A 65 2.82 10.04 1.32
CA VAL A 65 3.55 10.97 2.18
C VAL A 65 2.56 11.97 2.76
N ASP A 66 2.46 12.04 4.09
CA ASP A 66 1.51 12.90 4.80
C ASP A 66 2.09 13.39 6.13
N GLU A 67 1.54 14.47 6.68
CA GLU A 67 1.92 14.95 8.02
C GLU A 67 1.32 14.04 9.12
N ASP A 68 0.19 13.38 8.84
CA ASP A 68 -0.48 12.47 9.74
C ASP A 68 -0.64 11.06 9.11
N ASN A 69 0.18 10.13 9.59
CA ASN A 69 0.14 8.73 9.19
C ASN A 69 -1.23 8.05 9.43
N GLN A 70 -1.96 8.39 10.48
CA GLN A 70 -3.26 7.76 10.77
C GLN A 70 -4.34 8.26 9.80
N SER A 71 -4.34 9.56 9.52
CA SER A 71 -5.20 10.16 8.50
C SER A 71 -4.95 9.53 7.12
N ALA A 72 -3.68 9.44 6.72
CA ALA A 72 -3.28 8.84 5.46
C ALA A 72 -3.66 7.35 5.37
N GLU A 73 -3.44 6.57 6.45
CA GLU A 73 -3.85 5.17 6.50
C GLU A 73 -5.36 5.02 6.26
N GLN A 74 -6.19 5.78 6.98
CA GLN A 74 -7.64 5.71 6.85
C GLN A 74 -8.09 6.10 5.44
N ALA A 75 -7.50 7.15 4.86
CA ALA A 75 -7.79 7.58 3.50
C ALA A 75 -7.44 6.51 2.46
N MET A 76 -6.29 5.86 2.59
CA MET A 76 -5.86 4.78 1.69
C MET A 76 -6.69 3.50 1.86
N ARG A 77 -7.07 3.13 3.09
CA ARG A 77 -7.99 2.01 3.34
C ARG A 77 -9.36 2.29 2.71
N LYS A 78 -9.85 3.52 2.84
CA LYS A 78 -11.09 3.95 2.20
C LYS A 78 -11.00 3.88 0.67
N PHE A 79 -9.88 4.29 0.08
CA PHE A 79 -9.65 4.11 -1.36
C PHE A 79 -9.72 2.63 -1.76
N LEU A 80 -9.05 1.72 -1.04
CA LEU A 80 -9.07 0.28 -1.37
C LEU A 80 -10.48 -0.31 -1.28
N LYS A 81 -11.26 0.10 -0.26
CA LYS A 81 -12.67 -0.25 -0.12
C LYS A 81 -13.50 0.24 -1.31
N ASP A 82 -13.40 1.53 -1.62
CA ASP A 82 -14.19 2.16 -2.67
C ASP A 82 -13.78 1.63 -4.07
N TRP A 83 -12.51 1.27 -4.27
CA TRP A 83 -11.99 0.64 -5.49
C TRP A 83 -12.47 -0.80 -5.67
N SER A 84 -12.33 -1.62 -4.64
CA SER A 84 -12.66 -3.05 -4.71
C SER A 84 -14.15 -3.35 -4.59
N GLY A 85 -14.93 -2.42 -4.02
CA GLY A 85 -16.34 -2.65 -3.66
C GLY A 85 -16.52 -3.61 -2.49
N ILE A 86 -15.44 -4.04 -1.83
CA ILE A 86 -15.44 -4.96 -0.70
C ILE A 86 -15.60 -4.16 0.60
N SER A 87 -16.33 -4.70 1.57
CA SER A 87 -16.50 -4.01 2.86
C SER A 87 -15.17 -3.89 3.61
N GLU A 88 -15.04 -2.87 4.45
CA GLU A 88 -13.83 -2.67 5.25
C GLU A 88 -13.60 -3.83 6.23
N GLU A 89 -14.67 -4.43 6.75
CA GLU A 89 -14.65 -5.59 7.63
C GLU A 89 -14.07 -6.83 6.94
N GLU A 90 -14.39 -7.02 5.66
CA GLU A 90 -13.86 -8.13 4.86
C GLU A 90 -12.41 -7.87 4.40
N LEU A 91 -12.02 -6.60 4.21
CA LEU A 91 -10.63 -6.22 3.88
C LEU A 91 -9.68 -6.23 5.08
N ALA A 92 -10.16 -5.92 6.28
CA ALA A 92 -9.34 -5.71 7.48
C ALA A 92 -8.35 -6.84 7.80
N PRO A 93 -8.68 -8.14 7.64
CA PRO A 93 -7.73 -9.23 7.91
C PRO A 93 -6.57 -9.31 6.91
N TYR A 94 -6.72 -8.69 5.73
CA TYR A 94 -5.83 -8.86 4.58
C TYR A 94 -5.02 -7.61 4.28
N VAL A 95 -5.51 -6.44 4.68
CA VAL A 95 -4.86 -5.14 4.46
C VAL A 95 -4.07 -4.71 5.70
N HIS A 96 -2.75 -4.65 5.55
CA HIS A 96 -1.82 -4.21 6.58
C HIS A 96 -1.33 -2.78 6.30
N SER A 97 -0.85 -2.13 7.36
CA SER A 97 -0.21 -0.83 7.29
C SER A 97 1.19 -0.86 7.90
N SER A 98 2.06 0.03 7.42
CA SER A 98 3.40 0.23 7.96
C SER A 98 3.79 1.69 7.81
N PHE A 99 4.66 2.16 8.69
CA PHE A 99 4.99 3.59 8.79
C PHE A 99 6.50 3.83 8.80
N ASN A 100 6.89 4.96 8.22
CA ASN A 100 8.24 5.53 8.23
C ASN A 100 9.29 4.48 7.83
N TYR A 101 10.21 4.18 8.74
CA TYR A 101 11.29 3.22 8.50
C TYR A 101 10.79 1.86 8.04
N LEU A 102 9.69 1.33 8.60
CA LEU A 102 9.16 0.03 8.21
C LEU A 102 8.58 0.06 6.79
N ALA A 103 7.85 1.13 6.44
CA ALA A 103 7.33 1.32 5.08
C ALA A 103 8.46 1.42 4.05
N MET A 104 9.48 2.23 4.34
CA MET A 104 10.64 2.42 3.44
C MET A 104 11.49 1.17 3.33
N ARG A 105 11.66 0.42 4.43
CA ARG A 105 12.35 -0.86 4.44
C ARG A 105 11.62 -1.87 3.55
N HIS A 106 10.30 -2.01 3.72
CA HIS A 106 9.49 -2.92 2.90
C HIS A 106 9.56 -2.54 1.41
N LEU A 107 9.47 -1.24 1.08
CA LEU A 107 9.64 -0.77 -0.30
C LEU A 107 11.03 -1.12 -0.87
N SER A 108 12.09 -0.98 -0.06
CA SER A 108 13.45 -1.32 -0.48
C SER A 108 13.64 -2.82 -0.68
N GLU A 109 13.10 -3.65 0.23
CA GLU A 109 13.09 -5.11 0.11
C GLU A 109 12.29 -5.55 -1.13
N THR A 110 11.17 -4.88 -1.39
CA THR A 110 10.31 -5.10 -2.55
C THR A 110 11.03 -4.76 -3.86
N ALA A 111 11.67 -3.59 -3.93
CA ALA A 111 12.47 -3.18 -5.08
C ALA A 111 13.66 -4.12 -5.31
N ALA A 112 14.29 -4.63 -4.25
CA ALA A 112 15.38 -5.60 -4.33
C ALA A 112 14.92 -7.05 -4.63
N GLY A 113 13.62 -7.29 -4.80
CA GLY A 113 13.05 -8.63 -5.05
C GLY A 113 13.05 -9.57 -3.84
N LEU A 114 13.39 -9.07 -2.63
CA LEU A 114 13.45 -9.84 -1.39
C LEU A 114 12.05 -10.15 -0.81
N SER A 115 11.02 -9.42 -1.27
CA SER A 115 9.61 -9.57 -0.86
C SER A 115 8.75 -10.26 -1.94
N SER A 116 9.36 -11.12 -2.77
CA SER A 116 8.64 -11.91 -3.79
C SER A 116 8.17 -13.26 -3.24
N MET A 117 7.01 -13.74 -3.72
CA MET A 117 6.42 -15.02 -3.34
C MET A 117 7.32 -16.21 -3.70
N ILE A 118 8.14 -16.03 -4.73
CA ILE A 118 9.27 -16.90 -5.06
C ILE A 118 10.52 -16.07 -4.83
N VAL A 119 11.31 -16.43 -3.83
CA VAL A 119 12.60 -15.79 -3.53
C VAL A 119 13.47 -15.86 -4.80
N GLY A 120 13.69 -14.72 -5.46
CA GLY A 120 14.50 -14.63 -6.69
C GLY A 120 13.73 -14.47 -8.02
N GLU A 121 12.41 -14.33 -8.02
CA GLU A 121 11.69 -13.91 -9.23
C GLU A 121 11.62 -12.39 -9.40
N TRP A 122 12.01 -11.93 -10.60
CA TRP A 122 12.13 -10.54 -11.04
C TRP A 122 10.78 -9.96 -11.50
N GLU A 123 9.78 -9.90 -10.63
CA GLU A 123 8.48 -9.28 -10.97
C GLU A 123 8.40 -7.77 -10.67
N ILE A 124 9.46 -7.17 -10.14
CA ILE A 124 9.47 -5.75 -9.71
C ILE A 124 10.55 -4.92 -10.38
N LEU A 125 11.73 -5.49 -10.67
CA LEU A 125 12.82 -4.88 -11.43
C LEU A 125 13.44 -5.87 -12.41
#